data_AF-R6GV15-F1
#
_entry.id   AF-R6GV15-F1
#
_cell.length_a   1.000
_cell.length_b   1.000
_cell.length_c   1.000
_cell.angle_alpha   90.00
_cell.angle_beta   90.00
_cell.angle_gamma   90.00
#
_symmetry.space_group_name_H-M   'P 1'
#
loop_
_entity.id
_entity.type
_entity.pdbx_description
1 polymer ?
#
loop_
_entity_poly.entity_id
_entity_poly.type
_entity_poly.pdbx_seq_one_letter_code
_entity_poly.pdbx_strand_id
1 'polypeptide(L)'
;MFDNIDVEINPDYTMMKKVNGNLYLSEEQMEILKSYNIDYMKFSNLKDLIHELMEEIEENDDDVLENLLDVLSERDYYENYNK
;
A
#
# COMPACT_ATOMS: atom_id res chain seq x y z
N MET A 1 -16.00 -1.44 -35.00
CA MET A 1 -16.03 -2.67 -34.19
C MET A 1 -15.14 -2.35 -33.00
N PHE A 2 -15.69 -2.25 -31.79
CA PHE A 2 -14.85 -2.16 -30.60
C PHE A 2 -14.51 -3.59 -30.23
N ASP A 3 -13.23 -3.94 -30.31
CA ASP A 3 -12.77 -5.20 -29.76
C ASP A 3 -13.01 -5.14 -28.25
N ASN A 4 -13.70 -6.14 -27.70
CA ASN A 4 -13.76 -6.30 -26.27
C ASN A 4 -12.33 -6.57 -25.81
N ILE A 5 -11.77 -5.64 -25.04
CA ILE A 5 -10.49 -5.85 -24.37
C ILE A 5 -10.79 -6.88 -23.28
N ASP A 6 -10.37 -8.12 -23.48
CA ASP A 6 -10.30 -9.11 -22.40
C ASP A 6 -9.22 -8.63 -21.42
N VAL A 7 -9.65 -7.90 -20.39
CA VAL A 7 -8.77 -7.48 -19.30
C VAL A 7 -8.57 -8.69 -18.40
N GLU A 8 -7.38 -9.28 -18.49
CA GLU A 8 -6.97 -10.35 -17.58
C GLU A 8 -6.71 -9.75 -16.20
N ILE A 9 -7.71 -9.80 -15.32
CA ILE A 9 -7.58 -9.36 -13.93
C ILE A 9 -6.79 -10.43 -13.19
N ASN A 10 -5.58 -10.11 -12.74
CA ASN A 10 -4.84 -10.95 -11.81
C ASN A 10 -5.31 -10.66 -10.36
N PRO A 11 -6.14 -11.53 -9.74
CA PRO A 11 -6.62 -11.30 -8.38
C PRO A 11 -5.49 -11.33 -7.34
N ASP A 12 -4.36 -11.98 -7.64
CA ASP A 12 -3.22 -12.06 -6.71
C ASP A 12 -2.53 -10.71 -6.54
N TYR A 13 -2.75 -9.77 -7.47
CA TYR A 13 -2.12 -8.45 -7.47
C TYR A 13 -2.67 -7.56 -6.35
N THR A 14 -3.97 -7.66 -6.07
CA THR A 14 -4.67 -6.88 -5.04
C THR A 14 -4.89 -7.66 -3.74
N MET A 15 -4.65 -8.97 -3.73
CA MET A 15 -4.80 -9.79 -2.53
C MET A 15 -3.76 -9.46 -1.46
N MET A 16 -4.20 -9.36 -0.21
CA MET A 16 -3.34 -9.06 0.94
C MET A 16 -2.40 -10.23 1.26
N LYS A 17 -1.08 -9.96 1.24
CA LYS A 17 -0.03 -10.94 1.54
C LYS A 17 0.73 -10.52 2.79
N LYS A 18 1.08 -11.50 3.63
CA LYS A 18 1.88 -11.25 4.82
C LYS A 18 3.30 -10.87 4.41
N VAL A 19 3.77 -9.72 4.89
CA VAL A 19 5.13 -9.22 4.63
C VAL A 19 6.03 -9.59 5.81
N ASN A 20 5.79 -8.97 6.97
CA ASN A 20 6.60 -9.12 8.17
C ASN A 20 5.76 -8.82 9.42
N GLY A 21 5.95 -9.55 10.51
CA GLY A 21 5.20 -9.33 11.75
C GLY A 21 3.67 -9.43 11.54
N ASN A 22 2.98 -8.32 11.77
CA ASN A 22 1.55 -8.12 11.52
C ASN A 22 1.27 -7.23 10.30
N LEU A 23 2.29 -6.89 9.51
CA LEU A 23 2.13 -6.13 8.27
C LEU A 23 1.68 -7.06 7.13
N TYR A 24 0.57 -6.67 6.50
CA TYR A 24 0.08 -7.26 5.26
C TYR A 24 0.05 -6.17 4.19
N LEU A 25 0.48 -6.50 2.97
CA LEU A 25 0.43 -5.62 1.79
C LEU A 25 0.04 -6.42 0.54
N SER A 26 -0.62 -5.78 -0.42
CA SER A 26 -0.84 -6.34 -1.76
C SER A 26 0.42 -6.21 -2.63
N GLU A 27 0.47 -6.89 -3.78
CA GLU A 27 1.59 -6.72 -4.73
C GLU A 27 1.66 -5.31 -5.28
N GLU A 28 0.50 -4.73 -5.61
CA GLU A 28 0.39 -3.33 -6.01
C GLU A 28 1.04 -2.39 -4.98
N GLN A 29 0.67 -2.52 -3.70
CA GLN A 29 1.22 -1.70 -2.62
C GLN A 29 2.74 -1.89 -2.49
N MET A 30 3.22 -3.13 -2.59
CA MET A 30 4.65 -3.43 -2.54
C MET A 30 5.42 -2.86 -3.74
N GLU A 31 4.82 -2.83 -4.93
CA GLU A 31 5.45 -2.27 -6.13
C GLU A 31 5.56 -0.76 -6.05
N ILE A 32 4.50 -0.08 -5.57
CA ILE A 32 4.54 1.36 -5.31
C ILE A 32 5.66 1.67 -4.31
N LEU A 33 5.69 1.00 -3.15
CA LEU A 33 6.74 1.25 -2.15
C LEU A 33 8.16 1.05 -2.72
N LYS A 34 8.36 0.02 -3.55
CA LYS A 34 9.64 -0.20 -4.23
C LYS A 34 9.99 0.90 -5.22
N SER A 35 9.03 1.45 -5.97
CA SER A 35 9.32 2.52 -6.95
C SER A 35 9.82 3.79 -6.28
N TYR A 36 9.45 4.01 -5.02
CA TYR A 36 9.93 5.12 -4.19
C TYR A 36 11.13 4.76 -3.31
N ASN A 37 11.76 3.58 -3.50
CA ASN A 37 12.86 3.06 -2.68
C ASN A 37 12.52 2.91 -1.18
N ILE A 38 11.25 2.77 -0.82
CA ILE A 38 10.80 2.54 0.55
C ILE A 38 10.96 1.05 0.87
N ASP A 39 11.87 0.73 1.81
CA ASP A 39 12.12 -0.65 2.24
C ASP A 39 11.06 -1.12 3.25
N TYR A 40 9.89 -1.47 2.70
CA TYR A 40 8.73 -1.87 3.46
C TYR A 40 8.93 -3.15 4.32
N MET A 41 9.99 -3.93 4.07
CA MET A 41 10.32 -5.12 4.86
C MET A 41 10.84 -4.79 6.26
N LYS A 42 11.33 -3.55 6.47
CA LYS A 42 11.81 -3.08 7.78
C LYS A 42 10.69 -2.92 8.80
N PHE A 43 9.45 -2.74 8.34
CA PHE A 43 8.32 -2.50 9.22
C PHE A 43 7.63 -3.80 9.61
N SER A 44 7.07 -3.83 10.82
CA SER A 44 6.41 -5.01 11.39
C SER A 44 4.90 -4.85 11.52
N ASN A 45 4.39 -3.64 11.30
CA ASN A 45 2.98 -3.29 11.41
C ASN A 45 2.68 -2.08 10.49
N LEU A 46 1.39 -1.85 10.25
CA LEU A 46 0.91 -0.83 9.32
C LEU A 46 1.20 0.60 9.79
N LYS A 47 1.10 0.84 11.10
CA LYS A 47 1.30 2.14 11.70
C LYS A 47 2.72 2.69 11.49
N ASP A 48 3.74 1.84 11.66
CA ASP A 48 5.12 2.24 11.43
C ASP A 48 5.36 2.61 9.95
N LEU A 49 4.75 1.86 9.02
CA LEU A 49 4.83 2.14 7.58
C LEU A 49 4.11 3.44 7.20
N ILE A 50 2.93 3.69 7.78
CA ILE A 50 2.18 4.95 7.60
C ILE A 50 3.02 6.14 8.04
N HIS A 51 3.71 6.03 9.17
CA HIS A 51 4.55 7.12 9.67
C HIS A 51 5.68 7.46 8.70
N GLU A 52 6.38 6.47 8.16
CA GLU A 52 7.42 6.67 7.13
C GLU A 52 6.85 7.36 5.88
N LEU A 53 5.70 6.89 5.39
CA LEU A 53 5.06 7.47 4.20
C LEU A 53 4.71 8.95 4.39
N MET A 54 4.24 9.33 5.58
CA MET A 54 3.96 10.74 5.90
C MET A 54 5.22 11.60 5.80
N GLU A 55 6.37 11.11 6.29
CA GLU A 55 7.64 11.84 6.20
C GLU A 55 8.09 12.01 4.74
N GLU A 56 7.97 10.95 3.91
CA GLU A 56 8.35 11.00 2.49
C GLU A 56 7.45 11.93 1.66
N ILE A 57 6.14 12.01 1.98
CA ILE A 57 5.18 12.88 1.28
C ILE A 57 5.41 14.35 1.62
N GLU A 58 5.69 14.68 2.89
CA GLU A 58 5.96 16.05 3.30
C GLU A 58 7.14 16.68 2.52
N GLU A 59 8.08 15.86 2.04
CA GLU A 59 9.23 16.32 1.26
C GLU A 59 8.98 16.39 -0.26
N ASN A 60 8.04 15.61 -0.81
CA ASN A 60 7.99 15.33 -2.25
C ASN A 60 6.65 15.62 -2.95
N ASP A 61 5.55 15.91 -2.23
CA ASP A 61 4.22 16.25 -2.80
C ASP A 61 3.80 15.30 -3.94
N ASP A 62 3.72 14.00 -3.63
CA ASP A 62 3.49 12.93 -4.61
C ASP A 62 2.10 12.30 -4.45
N ASP A 63 1.24 12.53 -5.46
CA ASP A 63 -0.14 12.04 -5.50
C ASP A 63 -0.26 10.51 -5.33
N VAL A 64 0.70 9.72 -5.84
CA VAL A 64 0.64 8.25 -5.77
C VAL A 64 0.89 7.78 -4.35
N LEU A 65 1.89 8.37 -3.69
CA LEU A 65 2.17 8.10 -2.28
C LEU A 65 1.03 8.59 -1.37
N GLU A 66 0.44 9.75 -1.65
CA GLU A 66 -0.73 10.24 -0.91
C GLU A 66 -1.92 9.27 -1.01
N ASN A 67 -2.25 8.82 -2.22
CA ASN A 67 -3.32 7.83 -2.41
C ASN A 67 -3.01 6.52 -1.68
N LEU A 68 -1.75 6.07 -1.69
CA LEU A 68 -1.35 4.89 -0.92
C LEU A 68 -1.51 5.13 0.59
N LEU A 69 -1.07 6.28 1.09
CA LEU A 69 -1.19 6.66 2.49
C LEU A 69 -2.66 6.66 2.94
N ASP A 70 -3.56 7.21 2.15
CA ASP A 70 -5.00 7.24 2.43
C ASP A 70 -5.57 5.82 2.57
N VAL A 71 -5.27 4.94 1.61
CA VAL A 71 -5.73 3.53 1.62
C VAL A 71 -5.20 2.78 2.85
N LEU A 72 -3.92 2.98 3.20
CA LEU A 72 -3.32 2.32 4.36
C LEU A 72 -3.89 2.87 5.67
N SER A 73 -4.14 4.18 5.75
CA SER A 73 -4.71 4.84 6.93
C SER A 73 -6.16 4.43 7.19
N GLU A 74 -6.97 4.32 6.14
CA GLU A 74 -8.33 3.78 6.24
C GLU A 74 -8.31 2.34 6.79
N ARG A 75 -7.39 1.51 6.28
CA ARG A 75 -7.25 0.13 6.77
C ARG A 75 -6.83 0.06 8.24
N ASP A 76 -5.87 0.88 8.67
CA ASP A 76 -5.45 0.94 10.08
C ASP A 76 -6.62 1.31 11.01
N TYR A 77 -7.47 2.25 10.59
CA TYR A 77 -8.66 2.65 11.35
C TYR A 77 -9.61 1.47 11.59
N TYR A 78 -9.89 0.68 10.55
CA TYR A 78 -10.75 -0.51 10.68
C TYR A 78 -10.10 -1.64 11.49
N GLU A 79 -8.78 -1.83 11.40
CA GLU A 79 -8.08 -2.87 12.14
C GLU A 79 -7.94 -2.56 13.64
N ASN A 80 -7.68 -1.29 14.00
CA ASN A 80 -7.26 -0.92 15.35
C ASN A 80 -8.29 -0.12 16.15
N TYR A 81 -9.17 0.65 15.50
CA TYR A 81 -10.04 1.61 16.19
C TYR A 81 -11.54 1.28 16.13
N ASN A 82 -12.02 0.68 15.05
CA ASN A 82 -13.44 0.41 14.85
C ASN A 82 -13.81 -1.06 15.16
N LYS A 83 -13.81 -1.43 16.45
CA LYS A 83 -14.25 -2.75 16.94
C LYS A 83 -15.68 -2.75 17.47
#